data_AF-A0A0Q4RZH3-F1
#
_entry.id   AF-A0A0Q4RZH3-F1
#
_cell.length_a   1.000
_cell.length_b   1.000
_cell.length_c   1.000
_cell.angle_alpha   90.00
_cell.angle_beta   90.00
_cell.angle_gamma   90.00
#
_symmetry.space_group_name_H-M   'P 1'
#
loop_
_entity.id
_entity.type
_entity.pdbx_description
1 polymer ?
#
loop_
_entity_poly.entity_id
_entity_poly.type
_entity_poly.pdbx_seq_one_letter_code
_entity_poly.pdbx_strand_id
1 'polypeptide(L)'
;MTRVLQMAMLSCLSILCACTDPPQPPQGRWEATGPVNVYAESDDRFTVKFHLAKGDVCAISPDVKVTKSLGYQKVVCPQGDGWIINDYPFRKLD
;
A
#
# COMPACT_ATOMS: atom_id res chain seq x y z
N MET A 1 -38.86 -39.66 26.33
CA MET A 1 -39.17 -38.35 26.95
C MET A 1 -38.90 -37.27 25.90
N THR A 2 -39.96 -36.57 25.53
CA THR A 2 -40.00 -35.40 24.65
C THR A 2 -39.29 -34.21 25.28
N ARG A 3 -38.54 -33.43 24.49
CA ARG A 3 -38.75 -31.97 24.32
C ARG A 3 -37.89 -31.38 23.21
N VAL A 4 -38.62 -30.66 22.36
CA VAL A 4 -38.22 -29.75 21.30
C VAL A 4 -37.47 -28.55 21.89
N LEU A 5 -36.45 -28.04 21.18
CA LEU A 5 -36.06 -26.62 21.20
C LEU A 5 -35.41 -26.32 19.83
N GLN A 6 -36.19 -25.93 18.82
CA GLN A 6 -36.59 -24.56 18.48
C GLN A 6 -35.68 -23.97 17.40
N MET A 7 -36.28 -23.80 16.21
CA MET A 7 -35.75 -23.13 15.04
C MET A 7 -35.27 -21.71 15.39
N ALA A 8 -34.16 -21.30 14.79
CA ALA A 8 -33.96 -19.91 14.43
C ALA A 8 -33.41 -19.86 13.00
N MET A 9 -34.31 -19.58 12.06
CA MET A 9 -33.95 -18.95 10.79
C MET A 9 -33.13 -17.69 11.13
N LEU A 10 -31.91 -17.59 10.64
CA LEU A 10 -31.24 -16.29 10.52
C LEU A 10 -30.95 -16.05 9.04
N SER A 11 -31.84 -15.24 8.46
CA SER A 11 -31.61 -14.27 7.40
C SER A 11 -30.35 -14.43 6.56
N CYS A 12 -30.55 -14.81 5.30
CA CYS A 12 -29.73 -14.34 4.19
C CYS A 12 -29.77 -12.79 4.17
N LEU A 13 -28.90 -12.16 4.94
CA LEU A 13 -28.57 -10.75 4.75
C LEU A 13 -27.65 -10.69 3.54
N SER A 14 -28.24 -10.45 2.37
CA SER A 14 -27.53 -10.08 1.14
C SER A 14 -26.95 -8.68 1.34
N ILE A 15 -25.89 -8.58 2.14
CA ILE A 15 -25.10 -7.36 2.25
C ILE A 15 -24.39 -7.27 0.92
N LEU A 16 -24.74 -6.25 0.12
CA LEU A 16 -23.91 -5.75 -0.96
C LEU A 16 -22.57 -5.37 -0.34
N CYS A 17 -21.66 -6.34 -0.22
CA CYS A 17 -20.25 -6.07 0.02
C CYS A 17 -19.81 -5.25 -1.18
N ALA A 18 -19.70 -3.93 -0.98
CA ALA A 18 -18.81 -3.13 -1.78
C ALA A 18 -17.43 -3.78 -1.58
N CYS A 19 -17.04 -4.67 -2.49
CA CYS A 19 -15.71 -5.25 -2.55
C CYS A 19 -14.76 -4.11 -2.88
N THR A 20 -14.38 -3.34 -1.87
CA THR A 20 -13.18 -2.53 -1.95
C THR A 20 -12.07 -3.56 -1.89
N ASP A 21 -11.42 -3.82 -3.02
CA ASP A 21 -10.26 -4.69 -3.04
C ASP A 21 -9.28 -4.21 -1.96
N PRO A 22 -8.76 -5.12 -1.12
CA PRO A 22 -7.83 -4.73 -0.07
C PRO A 22 -6.59 -4.12 -0.72
N PRO A 23 -5.97 -3.09 -0.10
CA PRO A 23 -4.78 -2.47 -0.66
C PRO A 23 -3.70 -3.49 -0.98
N GLN A 24 -3.17 -3.43 -2.20
CA GLN A 24 -2.14 -4.32 -2.68
C GLN A 24 -0.79 -3.97 -2.03
N PRO A 25 -0.08 -4.96 -1.46
CA PRO A 25 1.22 -4.72 -0.84
C PRO A 25 2.28 -4.30 -1.88
N PRO A 26 3.39 -3.68 -1.44
CA PRO A 26 4.54 -3.41 -2.30
C PRO A 26 5.05 -4.68 -2.97
N GLN A 27 5.25 -4.60 -4.29
CA GLN A 27 5.57 -5.78 -5.11
C GLN A 27 6.53 -5.45 -6.27
N GLY A 28 7.10 -6.51 -6.84
CA GLY A 28 8.05 -6.42 -7.95
C GLY A 28 9.43 -5.91 -7.54
N ARG A 29 10.29 -5.72 -8.54
CA ARG A 29 11.64 -5.15 -8.39
C ARG A 29 11.72 -3.85 -9.19
N TRP A 30 12.01 -2.76 -8.51
CA TRP A 30 12.07 -1.43 -9.10
C TRP A 30 13.40 -0.78 -8.74
N GLU A 31 14.16 -0.41 -9.75
CA GLU A 31 15.46 0.25 -9.58
C GLU A 31 15.27 1.76 -9.61
N ALA A 32 15.80 2.46 -8.61
CA ALA A 32 15.86 3.91 -8.60
C ALA A 32 16.82 4.41 -9.71
N THR A 33 16.35 5.29 -10.59
CA THR A 33 17.12 5.86 -11.70
C THR A 33 17.89 7.13 -11.29
N GLY A 34 17.65 7.64 -10.08
CA GLY A 34 18.27 8.81 -9.47
C GLY A 34 18.08 8.85 -7.95
N PRO A 35 18.47 9.92 -7.26
CA PRO A 35 18.24 10.08 -5.84
C PRO A 35 16.75 10.21 -5.51
N VAL A 36 16.27 9.50 -4.49
CA VAL A 36 14.87 9.52 -4.05
C VAL A 36 14.77 9.70 -2.54
N ASN A 37 13.88 10.59 -2.10
CA ASN A 37 13.53 10.72 -0.69
C ASN A 37 12.42 9.74 -0.32
N VAL A 38 12.65 8.94 0.71
CA VAL A 38 11.62 8.09 1.31
C VAL A 38 11.15 8.74 2.60
N TYR A 39 9.86 9.05 2.67
CA TYR A 39 9.21 9.71 3.79
C TYR A 39 8.71 8.70 4.82
N ALA A 40 8.71 9.10 6.10
CA ALA A 40 8.22 8.29 7.20
C ALA A 40 6.70 8.09 7.13
N GLU A 41 5.97 9.12 6.72
CA GLU A 41 4.50 9.17 6.68
C GLU A 41 4.01 9.70 5.32
N SER A 42 2.78 9.34 4.96
CA SER A 42 2.08 9.87 3.77
C SER A 42 1.34 11.17 4.12
N ASP A 43 2.05 12.17 4.62
CA ASP A 43 1.49 13.44 5.07
C ASP A 43 2.28 14.64 4.52
N ASP A 44 1.80 15.84 4.81
CA ASP A 44 2.36 17.11 4.35
C ASP A 44 3.52 17.62 5.21
N ARG A 45 4.04 16.83 6.15
CA ARG A 45 5.22 17.19 6.95
C ARG A 45 6.52 16.87 6.21
N PHE A 46 6.48 15.99 5.21
CA PHE A 46 7.62 15.60 4.37
C PHE A 46 8.85 15.14 5.17
N THR A 47 8.62 14.48 6.31
CA THR A 47 9.70 13.95 7.16
C THR A 47 10.43 12.83 6.42
N VAL A 48 11.65 13.10 5.95
CA VAL A 48 12.49 12.11 5.28
C VAL A 48 12.98 11.08 6.30
N LYS A 49 12.72 9.79 6.03
CA LYS A 49 13.20 8.64 6.82
C LYS A 49 14.57 8.17 6.34
N PHE A 50 14.77 8.08 5.03
CA PHE A 50 16.05 7.76 4.40
C PHE A 50 16.07 8.18 2.92
N HIS A 51 17.25 8.12 2.31
CA HIS A 51 17.46 8.39 0.89
C HIS A 51 17.82 7.10 0.15
N LEU A 52 17.36 6.99 -1.09
CA LEU A 52 17.81 5.99 -2.05
C LEU A 52 18.81 6.61 -3.02
N ALA A 53 19.83 5.84 -3.37
CA ALA A 53 20.76 6.17 -4.44
C ALA A 53 20.31 5.54 -5.76
N LYS A 54 20.85 6.05 -6.88
CA LYS A 54 20.67 5.42 -8.18
C LYS A 54 21.18 3.97 -8.12
N GLY A 55 20.37 3.03 -8.61
CA GLY A 55 20.66 1.60 -8.60
C GLY A 55 20.05 0.85 -7.42
N ASP A 56 19.55 1.54 -6.40
CA ASP A 56 18.86 0.88 -5.29
C ASP A 56 17.57 0.21 -5.77
N VAL A 57 17.32 -1.02 -5.31
CA VAL A 57 16.16 -1.81 -5.73
C VAL A 57 15.17 -1.94 -4.59
N CYS A 58 13.91 -1.61 -4.86
CA CYS A 58 12.82 -1.70 -3.91
C CYS A 58 11.59 -2.38 -4.52
N ALA A 59 10.66 -2.81 -3.67
CA ALA A 59 9.29 -3.16 -4.04
C ALA A 59 8.39 -1.94 -3.87
N ILE A 60 7.47 -1.69 -4.81
CA ILE A 60 6.58 -0.52 -4.81
C ILE A 60 5.13 -1.00 -4.85
N SER A 61 4.26 -0.41 -4.03
CA SER A 61 2.82 -0.70 -4.06
C SER A 61 2.21 -0.10 -5.32
N PRO A 62 1.37 -0.84 -6.05
CA PRO A 62 0.66 -0.28 -7.21
C PRO A 62 -0.38 0.76 -6.77
N ASP A 63 -0.79 0.73 -5.50
CA ASP A 63 -1.80 1.64 -4.97
C ASP A 63 -1.21 3.01 -4.66
N VAL A 64 -1.96 4.04 -5.05
CA VAL A 64 -1.65 5.42 -4.72
C VAL A 64 -2.57 5.88 -3.60
N LYS A 65 -1.98 6.23 -2.46
CA LYS A 65 -2.68 6.92 -1.38
C LYS A 65 -2.63 8.43 -1.62
N VAL A 66 -3.76 9.00 -2.01
CA VAL A 66 -3.89 10.45 -2.21
C VAL A 66 -4.10 11.12 -0.85
N THR A 67 -3.18 12.02 -0.49
CA THR A 67 -3.31 12.88 0.69
C THR A 67 -3.20 14.33 0.25
N LYS A 68 -4.30 15.09 0.42
CA LYS A 68 -4.48 16.43 -0.16
C LYS A 68 -4.28 16.39 -1.68
N SER A 69 -3.24 17.02 -2.20
CA SER A 69 -2.91 17.09 -3.63
C SER A 69 -1.77 16.15 -4.05
N LEU A 70 -1.27 15.29 -3.15
CA LEU A 70 -0.12 14.44 -3.41
C LEU A 70 -0.51 12.96 -3.42
N GLY A 71 -0.03 12.23 -4.43
CA GLY A 71 -0.15 10.79 -4.52
C GLY A 71 1.07 10.12 -3.91
N TYR A 72 0.90 9.42 -2.78
CA TYR A 72 1.96 8.65 -2.15
C TYR A 72 1.85 7.18 -2.54
N GLN A 73 2.96 6.52 -2.81
CA GLN A 73 3.02 5.05 -2.88
C GLN A 73 3.90 4.50 -1.78
N LYS A 74 3.50 3.35 -1.26
CA LYS A 74 4.29 2.64 -0.26
C LYS A 74 5.44 1.91 -0.93
N VAL A 75 6.61 1.97 -0.31
CA VAL A 75 7.84 1.35 -0.81
C VAL A 75 8.49 0.52 0.30
N VAL A 76 9.08 -0.62 -0.10
CA VAL A 76 9.89 -1.48 0.77
C VAL A 76 11.24 -1.71 0.10
N CYS A 77 12.31 -1.25 0.77
CA CYS A 77 13.68 -1.33 0.32
C CYS A 77 14.54 -2.10 1.34
N PRO A 78 15.77 -2.52 0.99
CA PRO A 78 16.71 -3.11 1.96
C PRO A 78 16.98 -2.23 3.19
N GLN A 79 16.96 -0.90 3.03
CA GLN A 79 17.16 0.07 4.10
C GLN A 79 15.94 0.22 5.03
N GLY A 80 14.76 -0.23 4.59
CA GLY A 80 13.50 -0.10 5.32
C GLY A 80 12.31 0.22 4.42
N ASP A 81 11.16 0.48 5.03
CA ASP A 81 9.92 0.85 4.36
C ASP A 81 9.57 2.33 4.56
N GLY A 82 8.74 2.86 3.67
CA GLY A 82 8.20 4.21 3.80
C GLY A 82 7.33 4.61 2.62
N TRP A 83 7.28 5.91 2.37
CA TRP A 83 6.44 6.50 1.35
C TRP A 83 7.24 7.33 0.38
N ILE A 84 6.85 7.28 -0.88
CA ILE A 84 7.43 8.08 -1.95
C ILE A 84 6.30 8.81 -2.65
N ILE A 85 6.58 10.00 -3.18
CA ILE A 85 5.58 10.83 -3.88
C ILE A 85 5.68 10.50 -5.37
N ASN A 86 4.52 10.34 -6.00
CA ASN A 86 4.40 9.92 -7.38
C ASN A 86 4.94 10.99 -8.35
N ASP A 87 6.18 10.80 -8.79
CA ASP A 87 6.89 11.49 -9.89
C ASP A 87 8.11 10.64 -10.36
N TYR A 88 7.95 9.30 -10.41
CA TYR A 88 9.05 8.35 -10.19
C TYR A 88 10.24 8.36 -11.17
N PRO A 89 11.47 8.53 -10.64
CA PRO A 89 12.69 8.01 -11.22
C PRO A 89 12.85 6.53 -10.85
N PHE A 90 11.91 5.64 -11.21
CA PHE A 90 12.09 4.19 -11.03
C PHE A 90 11.88 3.47 -12.35
N ARG A 91 12.69 2.44 -12.57
CA ARG A 91 12.55 1.51 -13.69
C ARG A 91 12.20 0.13 -13.15
N LYS A 92 11.13 -0.46 -13.66
CA LYS A 92 10.80 -1.86 -13.37
C LYS A 92 11.90 -2.76 -13.91
N LEU A 93 12.38 -3.68 -13.08
CA LEU A 93 13.26 -4.77 -13.48
C LEU A 93 12.40 -6.00 -13.77
N ASP A 94 12.64 -6.62 -14.92
CA ASP A 94 11.99 -7.87 -15.33
C ASP A 94 12.37 -9.06 -14.42
#